data_AF-A0A380W830-F1
#
_entry.id   AF-A0A380W830-F1
#
_cell.length_a   1.000
_cell.length_b   1.000
_cell.length_c   1.000
_cell.angle_alpha   90.00
_cell.angle_beta   90.00
_cell.angle_gamma   90.00
#
_symmetry.space_group_name_H-M   'P 1'
#
loop_
_entity.id
_entity.type
_entity.pdbx_description
1 polymer ?
#
loop_
_entity_poly.entity_id
_entity_poly.type
_entity_poly.pdbx_seq_one_letter_code
_entity_poly.pdbx_strand_id
1 'polypeptide(L)'
;MFTSDSPASAASASALPLEDAILATLAHAGRKTLGAPEIAHAIAEGGDWHALLTPIRRTAIALAQSGRLVIYRHGKPVDPNDFRGVYRLGLPRQD
;
A
#
# COMPACT_ATOMS: atom_id res chain seq x y z
N MET A 1 8.68 -26.78 -5.85
CA MET A 1 9.64 -26.19 -4.90
C MET A 1 9.30 -24.70 -4.76
N PHE A 2 8.27 -24.39 -3.97
CA PHE A 2 7.91 -23.03 -3.53
C PHE A 2 7.43 -23.21 -2.10
N THR A 3 8.31 -22.98 -1.15
CA THR A 3 8.03 -23.08 0.29
C THR A 3 7.80 -21.69 0.86
N SER A 4 6.75 -21.60 1.66
CA SER A 4 6.53 -20.67 2.76
C SER A 4 6.26 -19.20 2.43
N ASP A 5 5.04 -18.76 2.75
CA ASP A 5 4.92 -17.71 3.76
C ASP A 5 3.84 -18.09 4.79
N SER A 6 4.23 -17.97 6.06
CA SER A 6 3.44 -18.33 7.23
C SER A 6 2.38 -17.27 7.54
N PRO A 7 1.22 -17.65 8.11
CA PRO A 7 0.20 -16.71 8.51
C PRO A 7 0.56 -16.09 9.87
N ALA A 8 1.09 -14.86 9.86
CA ALA A 8 1.19 -14.06 11.08
C ALA A 8 -0.13 -13.31 11.30
N SER A 9 -1.01 -13.95 12.03
CA SER A 9 -2.24 -13.40 12.58
C SER A 9 -1.93 -12.35 13.66
N ALA A 10 -2.47 -11.14 13.48
CA ALA A 10 -2.76 -10.20 14.57
C ALA A 10 -4.14 -9.56 14.27
N ALA A 11 -5.17 -10.24 14.76
CA ALA A 11 -6.55 -9.79 14.93
C ALA A 11 -6.62 -8.43 15.69
N SER A 12 -7.54 -7.49 15.48
CA SER A 12 -8.89 -7.53 14.89
C SER A 12 -9.36 -6.13 14.44
N ALA A 13 -10.34 -6.16 13.52
CA ALA A 13 -11.27 -5.13 13.06
C ALA A 13 -10.81 -4.19 11.91
N SER A 14 -11.16 -4.40 10.63
CA SER A 14 -12.05 -5.42 10.03
C SER A 14 -11.85 -5.42 8.49
N ALA A 15 -11.53 -6.48 7.76
CA ALA A 15 -11.03 -7.81 8.07
C ALA A 15 -10.26 -8.31 6.81
N LEU A 16 -9.38 -7.46 6.30
CA LEU A 16 -8.53 -7.71 5.14
C LEU A 16 -7.08 -7.50 5.56
N PRO A 17 -6.12 -8.30 5.08
CA PRO A 17 -4.71 -8.00 5.30
C PRO A 17 -4.43 -6.56 4.83
N LEU A 18 -3.48 -5.87 5.47
CA LEU A 18 -3.16 -4.46 5.17
C LEU A 18 -2.95 -4.23 3.66
N GLU A 19 -2.39 -5.21 2.98
CA GLU A 19 -2.27 -5.29 1.52
C GLU A 19 -3.60 -5.09 0.79
N ASP A 20 -4.61 -5.87 1.13
CA ASP A 20 -5.92 -5.81 0.50
C ASP A 20 -6.65 -4.53 0.89
N ALA A 21 -6.46 -4.02 2.10
CA ALA A 21 -6.97 -2.70 2.48
C ALA A 21 -6.38 -1.58 1.62
N ILE A 22 -5.06 -1.57 1.42
CA ILE A 22 -4.37 -0.60 0.55
C ILE A 22 -4.93 -0.68 -0.88
N LEU A 23 -5.06 -1.89 -1.42
CA LEU A 23 -5.56 -2.08 -2.79
C LEU A 23 -7.04 -1.71 -2.93
N ALA A 24 -7.87 -2.02 -1.93
CA ALA A 24 -9.27 -1.61 -1.90
C ALA A 24 -9.40 -0.08 -1.87
N THR A 25 -8.60 0.61 -1.06
CA THR A 25 -8.55 2.08 -1.02
C THR A 25 -8.13 2.66 -2.38
N LEU A 26 -7.09 2.09 -3.00
CA LEU A 26 -6.64 2.53 -4.33
C LEU A 26 -7.67 2.24 -5.43
N ALA A 27 -8.34 1.09 -5.37
CA ALA A 27 -9.43 0.74 -6.29
C ALA A 27 -10.61 1.69 -6.15
N HIS A 28 -10.97 2.08 -4.93
CA HIS A 28 -12.02 3.07 -4.68
C HIS A 28 -11.64 4.46 -5.20
N ALA A 29 -10.36 4.83 -5.13
CA ALA A 29 -9.84 6.07 -5.72
C ALA A 29 -9.77 6.03 -7.27
N GLY A 30 -9.92 4.84 -7.87
CA GLY A 30 -9.96 4.62 -9.31
C GLY A 30 -8.62 4.93 -9.99
N ARG A 31 -8.62 5.88 -10.94
CA ARG A 31 -7.41 6.28 -11.69
C ARG A 31 -6.49 7.25 -10.92
N LYS A 32 -6.86 7.60 -9.68
CA LYS A 32 -6.04 8.48 -8.84
C LYS A 32 -4.98 7.67 -8.12
N THR A 33 -3.80 8.25 -7.98
CA THR A 33 -2.80 7.77 -7.04
C THR A 33 -3.07 8.36 -5.67
N LEU A 34 -2.63 7.72 -4.58
CA LEU A 34 -2.78 8.21 -3.21
C LEU A 34 -1.43 8.18 -2.46
N GLY A 35 -1.20 9.10 -1.54
CA GLY A 35 -0.08 9.04 -0.61
C GLY A 35 -0.34 8.07 0.54
N ALA A 36 0.74 7.71 1.25
CA ALA A 36 0.61 6.93 2.49
C ALA A 36 -0.30 7.54 3.56
N PRO A 37 -0.28 8.86 3.86
CA PRO A 37 -1.21 9.42 4.83
C PRO A 37 -2.67 9.33 4.37
N GLU A 38 -2.97 9.56 3.08
CA GLU A 38 -4.34 9.40 2.56
C GLU A 38 -4.85 7.98 2.74
N ILE A 39 -4.01 6.98 2.47
CA ILE A 39 -4.36 5.57 2.67
C ILE A 39 -4.48 5.26 4.17
N ALA A 40 -3.58 5.77 5.00
CA ALA A 40 -3.65 5.58 6.46
C ALA A 40 -4.94 6.15 7.04
N HIS A 41 -5.36 7.33 6.59
CA HIS A 41 -6.62 7.94 7.00
C HIS A 41 -7.84 7.14 6.55
N ALA A 42 -7.82 6.59 5.34
CA ALA A 42 -8.91 5.75 4.84
C ALA A 42 -9.01 4.41 5.59
N ILE A 43 -7.90 3.91 6.16
CA ILE A 43 -7.86 2.64 6.90
C ILE A 43 -8.14 2.84 8.39
N ALA A 44 -7.55 3.87 9.02
CA ALA A 44 -7.70 4.18 10.43
C ALA A 44 -8.55 5.46 10.63
N GLU A 45 -9.82 5.38 10.28
CA GLU A 45 -10.78 6.45 10.55
C GLU A 45 -10.90 6.67 12.07
N GLY A 46 -10.34 7.77 12.58
CA GLY A 46 -10.35 8.12 14.00
C GLY A 46 -9.30 7.42 14.88
N GLY A 47 -8.36 6.66 14.28
CA GLY A 47 -7.28 5.97 14.98
C GLY A 47 -5.90 6.60 14.79
N ASP A 48 -4.85 5.94 15.29
CA ASP A 48 -3.47 6.37 15.12
C ASP A 48 -2.94 6.02 13.72
N TRP A 49 -3.29 6.87 12.75
CA TRP A 49 -2.86 6.74 11.36
C TRP A 49 -1.34 6.90 11.18
N HIS A 50 -0.65 7.60 12.09
CA HIS A 50 0.81 7.72 12.03
C HIS A 50 1.50 6.38 12.22
N ALA A 51 0.97 5.54 13.12
CA ALA A 51 1.46 4.19 13.33
C ALA A 51 1.33 3.31 12.08
N LEU A 52 0.38 3.59 11.19
CA LEU A 52 0.18 2.86 9.93
C LEU A 52 1.13 3.27 8.80
N LEU A 53 1.79 4.43 8.87
CA LEU A 53 2.66 4.91 7.79
C LEU A 53 3.81 3.94 7.49
N THR A 54 4.47 3.42 8.54
CA THR A 54 5.57 2.46 8.40
C THR A 54 5.10 1.10 7.86
N PRO A 55 4.05 0.48 8.41
CA PRO A 55 3.41 -0.70 7.82
C PRO A 55 3.00 -0.50 6.36
N ILE A 56 2.30 0.59 6.03
CA ILE A 56 1.84 0.89 4.67
C ILE A 56 3.01 0.99 3.71
N ARG A 57 4.10 1.67 4.10
CA ARG A 57 5.29 1.77 3.27
C ARG A 57 5.88 0.39 2.98
N ARG A 58 6.05 -0.46 4.00
CA ARG A 58 6.60 -1.81 3.84
C ARG A 58 5.71 -2.67 2.94
N THR A 59 4.40 -2.63 3.14
CA THR A 59 3.45 -3.39 2.33
C THR A 59 3.38 -2.87 0.90
N ALA A 60 3.44 -1.55 0.68
CA ALA A 60 3.52 -0.96 -0.65
C ALA A 60 4.77 -1.39 -1.41
N ILE A 61 5.92 -1.53 -0.73
CA ILE A 61 7.15 -2.06 -1.31
C ILE A 61 6.96 -3.51 -1.76
N ALA A 62 6.43 -4.37 -0.89
CA ALA A 62 6.16 -5.77 -1.22
C ALA A 62 5.18 -5.91 -2.40
N LEU A 63 4.11 -5.10 -2.40
CA LEU A 63 3.13 -5.03 -3.47
C LEU A 63 3.70 -4.54 -4.80
N ALA A 64 4.63 -3.59 -4.75
CA ALA A 64 5.30 -3.10 -5.94
C ALA A 64 6.28 -4.13 -6.51
N GLN A 65 6.99 -4.86 -5.63
CA GLN A 65 7.86 -5.96 -6.03
C GLN A 65 7.08 -7.13 -6.65
N SER A 66 5.85 -7.37 -6.23
CA SER A 66 4.96 -8.38 -6.82
C SER A 66 4.20 -7.90 -8.06
N GLY A 67 4.38 -6.65 -8.49
CA GLY A 67 3.69 -6.06 -9.65
C GLY A 67 2.21 -5.77 -9.43
N ARG A 68 1.72 -5.85 -8.19
CA ARG A 68 0.34 -5.56 -7.78
C ARG A 68 0.06 -4.06 -7.60
N LEU A 69 1.11 -3.25 -7.46
CA LEU A 69 1.06 -1.81 -7.17
C LEU A 69 2.21 -1.10 -7.88
N VAL A 70 2.05 0.19 -8.17
CA VAL A 70 3.14 1.03 -8.71
C VAL A 70 3.36 2.22 -7.78
N ILE A 71 4.63 2.44 -7.45
CA ILE A 71 5.07 3.61 -6.66
C ILE A 71 5.50 4.69 -7.64
N TYR A 72 4.90 5.87 -7.51
CA TYR A 72 5.15 7.04 -8.35
C TYR A 72 5.80 8.15 -7.54
N ARG A 73 6.71 8.87 -8.19
CA ARG A 73 7.31 10.10 -7.69
C ARG A 73 7.42 11.10 -8.84
N HIS A 74 6.96 12.33 -8.63
CA HIS A 74 6.85 13.33 -9.70
C HIS A 74 6.14 12.79 -10.97
N GLY A 75 5.14 11.91 -10.79
CA GLY A 75 4.38 11.29 -11.88
C GLY A 75 5.09 10.14 -12.61
N LYS A 76 6.33 9.79 -12.24
CA LYS A 76 7.08 8.68 -12.85
C LYS A 76 7.11 7.47 -11.91
N PRO A 77 7.00 6.24 -12.42
CA PRO A 77 7.24 5.04 -11.62
C PRO A 77 8.68 5.07 -11.11
N VAL A 78 8.87 4.72 -9.84
CA VAL A 78 10.18 4.67 -9.18
C VAL A 78 10.44 3.31 -8.56
N ASP A 79 11.71 3.00 -8.31
CA ASP A 79 12.11 1.79 -7.62
C ASP A 79 11.52 1.76 -6.19
N PRO A 80 10.82 0.69 -5.79
CA PRO A 80 10.28 0.58 -4.44
C PRO A 80 11.34 0.53 -3.34
N ASN A 81 12.59 0.21 -3.63
CA ASN A 81 13.66 0.20 -2.64
C ASN A 81 14.40 1.55 -2.52
N ASP A 82 14.25 2.44 -3.50
CA ASP A 82 14.98 3.71 -3.57
C ASP A 82 14.04 4.92 -3.79
N PHE A 83 13.03 5.06 -2.94
CA PHE A 83 12.21 6.28 -2.88
C PHE A 83 12.27 6.93 -1.49
N ARG A 84 12.40 8.26 -1.49
CA ARG A 84 12.33 9.12 -0.30
C ARG A 84 11.42 10.32 -0.54
N GLY A 85 10.91 10.87 0.55
CA GLY A 85 10.06 12.06 0.54
C GLY A 85 8.63 11.74 0.10
N VAL A 86 8.00 12.67 -0.63
CA VAL A 86 6.61 12.52 -1.08
C VAL A 86 6.54 11.51 -2.23
N TYR A 87 5.77 10.45 -2.02
CA TYR A 87 5.47 9.41 -3.01
C TYR A 87 3.97 9.22 -3.15
N ARG A 88 3.57 8.62 -4.27
CA ARG A 88 2.20 8.29 -4.60
C ARG A 88 2.13 6.82 -4.94
N LEU A 89 1.06 6.15 -4.54
CA LEU A 89 0.79 4.74 -4.82
C LEU A 89 -0.38 4.68 -5.78
N GLY A 90 -0.31 3.82 -6.78
CA GLY A 90 -1.39 3.60 -7.73
C GLY A 90 -1.50 2.14 -8.13
N LEU A 91 -2.66 1.76 -8.64
CA LEU A 91 -2.83 0.45 -9.26
C LEU A 91 -2.03 0.38 -10.57
N PRO A 92 -1.46 -0.80 -10.90
CA PRO A 92 -0.79 -1.00 -12.18
C PRO A 92 -1.80 -0.78 -13.30
N ARG A 93 -1.46 0.10 -14.22
CA ARG A 93 -2.29 0.37 -15.39
C ARG A 93 -2.14 -0.81 -16.34
N GLN A 94 -3.25 -1.54 -16.53
CA GLN A 94 -3.32 -2.64 -17.48
C GLN A 94 -3.73 -2.01 -18.82
N ASP A 95 -2.75 -1.46 -19.55
CA ASP A 95 -2.91 -1.11 -20.97
C ASP A 95 -2.69 -2.36 -21.83
#